data_AF-A0A561EN62-F1
#
_entry.id   AF-A0A561EN62-F1
#
_cell.length_a   1.000
_cell.length_b   1.000
_cell.length_c   1.000
_cell.angle_alpha   90.00
_cell.angle_beta   90.00
_cell.angle_gamma   90.00
#
_symmetry.space_group_name_H-M   'P 1'
#
loop_
_entity.id
_entity.type
_entity.pdbx_description
1 polymer ?
#
loop_
_entity_poly.entity_id
_entity_poly.type
_entity_poly.pdbx_seq_one_letter_code
_entity_poly.pdbx_strand_id
1 'polypeptide(L)' 'METTIARTSTGIIAKLREELTSCERYDRSTGTLVHADPAEAWNALTSHRSARLVKRRGERYIVRVHSNLYYVLRA' A
#
# COMPACT_ATOMS: atom_id res chain seq x y z
N MET A 1 -6.55 -11.36 -10.79
CA MET A 1 -7.58 -11.09 -9.79
C MET A 1 -7.00 -10.14 -8.76
N GLU A 2 -7.76 -9.11 -8.44
CA GLU A 2 -7.41 -8.08 -7.46
C GLU A 2 -8.44 -8.17 -6.33
N THR A 3 -7.99 -8.16 -5.08
CA THR A 3 -8.87 -8.22 -3.90
C THR A 3 -8.63 -7.00 -3.05
N THR A 4 -9.68 -6.21 -2.80
CA THR A 4 -9.60 -5.08 -1.88
C THR A 4 -9.74 -5.59 -0.44
N ILE A 5 -8.82 -5.20 0.43
CA ILE A 5 -8.87 -5.48 1.86
C ILE A 5 -9.55 -4.30 2.54
N ALA A 6 -10.60 -4.56 3.32
CA ALA A 6 -11.30 -3.53 4.05
C ALA A 6 -10.39 -2.92 5.13
N ARG A 7 -10.43 -1.60 5.29
CA ARG A 7 -9.63 -0.91 6.30
C ARG A 7 -10.01 -1.27 7.75
N THR A 8 -11.24 -1.74 7.94
CA THR A 8 -11.74 -2.20 9.25
C THR A 8 -11.18 -3.57 9.64
N SER A 9 -10.49 -4.28 8.74
CA SER A 9 -9.81 -5.54 9.02
C SER A 9 -8.48 -5.31 9.74
N THR A 10 -8.53 -4.72 10.94
CA THR A 10 -7.37 -4.30 11.73
C THR A 10 -6.39 -5.44 12.01
N GLY A 11 -6.87 -6.66 12.27
CA GLY A 11 -6.02 -7.84 12.47
C GLY A 11 -5.21 -8.24 11.22
N ILE A 12 -5.83 -8.18 10.04
CA ILE A 12 -5.14 -8.45 8.77
C ILE A 12 -4.11 -7.36 8.51
N ILE A 13 -4.47 -6.10 8.72
CA ILE A 13 -3.56 -4.96 8.51
C ILE A 13 -2.37 -5.02 9.47
N ALA A 14 -2.58 -5.35 10.74
CA ALA A 14 -1.50 -5.51 11.71
C ALA A 14 -0.50 -6.59 11.26
N LYS A 15 -0.99 -7.77 10.86
CA LYS A 15 -0.14 -8.85 10.35
C LYS A 15 0.65 -8.41 9.10
N LEU A 16 -0.01 -7.75 8.15
CA LEU A 16 0.65 -7.25 6.94
C LEU A 16 1.68 -6.16 7.24
N ARG A 17 1.53 -5.37 8.31
CA ARG A 17 2.54 -4.39 8.73
C ARG A 17 3.83 -5.04 9.20
N GLU A 18 3.74 -6.22 9.81
CA GLU A 18 4.90 -7.00 10.26
C GLU A 18 5.53 -7.77 9.11
N GLU A 19 4.71 -8.30 8.18
CA GLU A 19 5.20 -9.07 7.03
C GLU A 19 5.80 -8.19 5.92
N LEU A 20 5.25 -6.99 5.68
CA LEU A 20 5.61 -6.15 4.53
C LEU A 20 6.65 -5.10 4.90
N THR A 21 7.92 -5.50 4.79
CA THR A 21 9.07 -4.68 5.20
C THR A 21 9.58 -3.77 4.08
N SER A 22 9.24 -4.06 2.82
CA SER A 22 9.68 -3.30 1.66
C SER A 22 8.54 -2.46 1.09
N CYS A 23 8.84 -1.21 0.75
CA CYS A 23 7.88 -0.26 0.21
C CYS A 23 8.49 0.54 -0.94
N GLU A 24 7.68 0.72 -1.98
CA GLU A 24 7.96 1.63 -3.08
C GLU A 24 6.76 2.56 -3.28
N ARG A 25 7.01 3.83 -3.58
CA ARG A 25 5.98 4.82 -3.90
C ARG A 25 6.07 5.19 -5.37
N TYR A 26 4.94 5.34 -6.02
CA TYR A 26 4.91 5.91 -7.37
C TYR A 26 5.26 7.40 -7.33
N ASP A 27 6.34 7.75 -8.02
CA ASP A 27 6.76 9.11 -8.23
C ASP A 27 6.30 9.59 -9.60
N ARG A 28 5.41 10.59 -9.62
CA ARG A 28 4.84 11.13 -10.86
C ARG A 28 5.86 11.89 -11.69
N SER A 29 6.86 12.50 -11.05
CA SER A 29 7.86 13.33 -11.72
C SER A 29 8.77 12.49 -12.60
N THR A 30 9.10 11.27 -12.15
CA THR A 30 9.92 10.30 -12.88
C THR A 30 9.10 9.24 -13.61
N GLY A 31 7.83 9.06 -13.25
CA GLY A 31 6.97 8.00 -13.80
C GLY A 31 7.37 6.59 -13.31
N THR A 32 8.13 6.51 -12.21
CA THR A 32 8.71 5.25 -11.71
C THR A 32 8.36 5.00 -10.25
N LEU A 33 8.55 3.75 -9.80
CA LEU A 33 8.48 3.39 -8.40
C LEU A 33 9.82 3.71 -7.75
N VAL A 34 9.80 4.53 -6.70
CA VAL A 34 10.98 4.86 -5.89
C VAL A 34 10.85 4.25 -4.52
N HIS A 35 11.97 3.90 -3.89
CA HIS A 35 11.96 3.38 -2.53
C HIS A 35 11.30 4.40 -1.58
N ALA A 36 10.44 3.91 -0.69
CA ALA A 36 9.74 4.71 0.29
C ALA A 36 9.66 3.96 1.61
N ASP A 37 9.32 4.68 2.68
CA ASP A 37 9.14 4.04 3.97
C ASP A 37 7.79 3.30 4.03
N PRO A 38 7.73 2.05 4.54
CA PRO A 38 6.46 1.33 4.70
C PRO A 38 5.47 2.07 5.61
N ALA A 39 5.94 2.76 6.65
CA ALA A 39 5.09 3.53 7.55
C ALA A 39 4.38 4.68 6.83
N GLU A 40 4.97 5.28 5.79
CA GLU A 40 4.28 6.27 4.96
C GLU A 40 3.08 5.66 4.22
N ALA A 41 3.22 4.45 3.68
CA ALA A 41 2.13 3.75 3.01
C ALA A 41 0.98 3.44 3.98
N TRP A 42 1.31 2.95 5.18
CA TRP A 42 0.32 2.65 6.21
C TRP A 42 -0.37 3.90 6.75
N ASN A 43 0.41 4.97 6.98
CA ASN A 43 -0.13 6.27 7.37
C ASN A 43 -1.05 6.83 6.28
N ALA A 44 -0.70 6.67 5.00
CA ALA A 44 -1.55 7.09 3.90
C ALA A 44 -2.87 6.30 3.85
N LEU A 45 -2.83 5.00 4.15
CA LEU A 45 -4.03 4.15 4.23
C LEU A 45 -4.99 4.62 5.33
N THR A 46 -4.46 5.03 6.49
CA THR A 46 -5.28 5.47 7.65
C THR A 46 -5.72 6.92 7.54
N SER A 47 -4.85 7.80 7.06
CA SER A 47 -5.09 9.25 7.01
C SER A 47 -5.99 9.65 5.85
N HIS A 48 -5.98 8.91 4.74
CA HIS A 48 -6.83 9.22 3.60
C HIS A 48 -8.08 8.35 3.58
N ARG A 49 -9.25 8.99 3.73
CA ARG A 49 -10.54 8.29 3.73
C ARG A 49 -10.79 7.45 2.49
N SER A 50 -10.28 7.89 1.34
CA SER A 50 -10.44 7.26 0.03
C SER A 50 -9.37 6.21 -0.28
N ALA A 51 -8.35 6.07 0.58
CA ALA A 51 -7.29 5.10 0.35
C ALA A 51 -7.80 3.66 0.52
N ARG A 52 -7.30 2.76 -0.32
CA ARG A 52 -7.67 1.35 -0.35
C ARG A 52 -6.41 0.49 -0.32
N LEU A 53 -6.45 -0.56 0.50
CA LEU A 53 -5.44 -1.60 0.47
C LEU A 53 -5.91 -2.70 -0.49
N VAL A 54 -5.03 -3.08 -1.40
CA VAL A 54 -5.36 -3.96 -2.51
C VAL A 54 -4.32 -5.05 -2.61
N LYS A 55 -4.74 -6.32 -2.58
CA LYS A 55 -3.88 -7.47 -2.85
C LYS A 55 -3.91 -7.80 -4.34
N ARG A 56 -2.74 -7.86 -4.96
CA ARG A 56 -2.54 -8.34 -6.33
C ARG A 56 -1.89 -9.72 -6.35
N ARG A 57 -2.00 -10.41 -7.49
CA ARG A 57 -1.33 -11.71 -7.73
C ARG A 57 0.19 -11.55 -7.56
N GLY A 58 0.82 -12.57 -6.99
CA GLY A 58 2.26 -12.56 -6.68
C GLY A 58 2.62 -11.78 -5.42
N GLU A 59 1.75 -11.80 -4.40
CA GLU A 59 2.00 -11.28 -3.04
C GLU A 59 2.34 -9.80 -2.94
N ARG A 60 1.95 -9.02 -3.94
CA ARG A 60 2.10 -7.56 -3.92
C ARG A 60 0.86 -6.93 -3.30
N TYR A 61 1.07 -6.09 -2.30
CA TYR A 61 0.03 -5.26 -1.71
C TYR A 61 0.19 -3.84 -2.21
N ILE A 62 -0.92 -3.18 -2.53
CA ILE A 62 -0.92 -1.82 -3.06
C ILE A 62 -1.80 -0.97 -2.16
N VAL A 63 -1.23 0.07 -1.58
CA VAL A 63 -2.01 1.14 -0.95
C VAL A 63 -2.27 2.19 -2.01
N ARG A 64 -3.51 2.23 -2.51
CA ARG A 64 -3.92 3.19 -3.53
C ARG A 64 -4.64 4.36 -2.87
N VAL A 65 -4.05 5.55 -2.92
CA VAL A 65 -4.63 6.78 -2.36
C VAL A 65 -5.39 7.55 -3.43
N HIS A 66 -4.75 7.76 -4.58
CA HIS A 66 -5.30 8.40 -5.78
C HIS A 66 -4.66 7.82 -7.05
N SER A 67 -5.13 8.22 -8.23
CA SER A 67 -4.55 7.77 -9.52
C SER A 67 -3.05 8.08 -9.67
N ASN A 68 -2.55 9.12 -8.99
CA ASN A 68 -1.15 9.56 -9.06
C ASN A 68 -0.37 9.27 -7.77
N LEU A 69 -0.98 8.63 -6.78
CA LEU A 69 -0.33 8.32 -5.51
C LEU A 69 -0.75 6.93 -5.05
N TYR A 70 0.18 6.00 -5.19
CA TYR A 70 0.05 4.66 -4.67
C TYR A 70 1.41 4.15 -4.17
N TYR A 71 1.33 3.23 -3.22
CA TYR A 71 2.46 2.54 -2.65
C TYR A 71 2.36 1.06 -2.97
N VAL A 72 3.48 0.41 -3.21
CA VAL A 72 3.60 -1.03 -3.41
C VAL A 72 4.38 -1.58 -2.22
N LEU A 73 3.73 -2.45 -1.46
CA LEU A 73 4.28 -3.12 -0.30
C LEU A 73 4.58 -4.58 -0.64
N ARG A 74 5.73 -5.07 -0.17
CA ARG A 74 6.24 -6.42 -0.38
C ARG A 74 6.88 -6.94 0.90
N ALA A 75 6.92 -8.26 1.03
CA ALA A 75 7.70 -8.94 2.08
C ALA A 75 9.20 -8.74 1.84
#